data_AF-A0A6J2MQX1-F1
#
_entry.id   AF-A0A6J2MQX1-F1
#
_cell.length_a   1.000
_cell.length_b   1.000
_cell.length_c   1.000
_cell.angle_alpha   90.00
_cell.angle_beta   90.00
_cell.angle_gamma   90.00
#
_symmetry.space_group_name_H-M   'P 1'
#
loop_
_entity.id
_entity.type
_entity.pdbx_description
1 polymer ?
#
loop_
_entity_poly.entity_id
_entity_poly.type
_entity_poly.pdbx_seq_one_letter_code
_entity_poly.pdbx_strand_id
1 'polypeptide(L)'
;MASHRLLLLCLAGLVLASEAGPAVSGESKCPLMVKVLDAVRGSPAVNVAVKVFKKANDETWEPFASGKTSDFGELHGLTTSDKFVEGIYKVELDTKSYWKALGISPFHESAEVVFTANDSGPRHYTIAALLSPYSYSTTALVSTPKE
;
A
#
# COMPACT_ATOMS: atom_id res chain seq x y z
N MET A 1 24.72 38.31 -56.70
CA MET A 1 25.42 38.38 -55.40
C MET A 1 24.37 38.44 -54.32
N ALA A 2 24.11 37.30 -53.68
CA ALA A 2 22.98 37.08 -52.77
C ALA A 2 23.40 37.40 -51.33
N SER A 3 22.63 38.23 -50.63
CA SER A 3 22.93 38.67 -49.25
C SER A 3 21.98 37.99 -48.25
N HIS A 4 22.61 37.10 -47.47
CA HIS A 4 22.36 36.70 -46.09
C HIS A 4 20.94 36.38 -45.61
N ARG A 5 20.66 35.07 -45.67
CA ARG A 5 19.83 34.34 -44.71
C ARG A 5 20.42 34.45 -43.30
N LEU A 6 19.61 34.86 -42.33
CA LEU A 6 19.82 34.49 -40.92
C LEU A 6 18.45 34.38 -40.23
N LEU A 7 17.79 33.23 -40.40
CA LEU A 7 16.63 32.86 -39.61
C LEU A 7 17.14 32.32 -38.26
N LEU A 8 17.05 33.13 -37.21
CA LEU A 8 17.30 32.70 -35.83
C LEU A 8 16.10 31.87 -35.35
N LEU A 9 16.26 30.54 -35.35
CA LEU A 9 15.34 29.61 -34.69
C LEU A 9 15.59 29.66 -33.18
N CYS A 10 14.75 30.38 -32.44
CA CYS A 10 14.68 30.27 -30.98
C CYS A 10 13.99 28.95 -30.63
N LEU A 11 14.76 27.89 -30.34
CA LEU A 11 14.24 26.72 -29.63
C LEU A 11 13.92 27.13 -28.18
N ALA A 12 12.64 27.37 -27.89
CA ALA A 12 12.16 27.40 -26.52
C ALA A 12 12.18 25.96 -25.98
N GLY A 13 13.21 25.62 -25.21
CA GLY A 13 13.24 24.40 -24.42
C GLY A 13 12.18 24.50 -23.32
N LEU A 14 11.05 23.82 -23.48
CA LEU A 14 10.16 23.53 -22.36
C LEU A 14 10.88 22.53 -21.46
N VAL A 15 11.56 23.04 -20.43
CA VAL A 15 11.97 22.23 -19.29
C VAL A 15 10.68 21.89 -18.54
N LEU A 16 10.13 20.71 -18.78
CA LEU A 16 9.17 20.08 -17.87
C LEU A 16 9.94 19.79 -16.58
N ALA A 17 9.95 20.76 -15.67
CA ALA A 17 10.33 20.52 -14.29
C ALA A 17 9.32 19.51 -13.74
N SER A 18 9.76 18.25 -13.64
CA SER A 18 9.08 17.24 -12.87
C SER A 18 9.12 17.72 -11.41
N GLU A 19 8.08 18.43 -10.97
CA GLU A 19 7.88 18.63 -9.54
C GLU A 19 7.71 17.23 -8.94
N ALA A 20 8.79 16.73 -8.34
CA ALA A 20 8.70 15.68 -7.36
C ALA A 20 7.74 16.21 -6.30
N GLY A 21 6.52 15.64 -6.26
CA GLY A 21 5.58 15.91 -5.19
C GLY A 21 6.29 15.76 -3.84
N PRO A 22 5.87 16.51 -2.82
CA PRO A 22 6.58 16.54 -1.55
C PRO A 22 6.81 15.10 -1.10
N ALA A 23 8.09 14.73 -0.99
CA ALA A 23 8.45 13.52 -0.28
C ALA A 23 7.77 13.64 1.08
N VAL A 24 6.87 12.70 1.39
CA VAL A 24 6.27 12.59 2.72
C VAL A 24 7.41 12.24 3.67
N SER A 25 8.14 13.27 4.11
CA SER A 25 9.12 13.22 5.17
C SER A 25 8.39 13.40 6.48
N GLY A 26 7.61 12.39 6.82
CA GLY A 26 7.24 12.10 8.19
C GLY A 26 7.57 10.63 8.37
N GLU A 27 8.58 10.32 9.19
CA GLU A 27 8.75 8.95 9.66
C GLU A 27 7.41 8.52 10.25
N SER A 28 6.68 7.71 9.48
CA SER A 28 5.36 7.29 9.89
C SER A 28 5.57 6.39 11.09
N LYS A 29 5.14 6.88 12.26
CA LYS A 29 4.98 6.16 13.53
C LYS A 29 3.92 5.05 13.42
N CYS A 30 3.80 4.44 12.24
CA CYS A 30 2.78 3.50 11.85
C CYS A 30 3.42 2.11 11.85
N PRO A 31 3.28 1.36 12.95
CA PRO A 31 3.94 0.06 13.07
C PRO A 31 3.35 -0.99 12.11
N LEU A 32 2.16 -0.75 11.54
CA LEU A 32 1.54 -1.57 10.51
C LEU A 32 0.94 -0.70 9.41
N MET A 33 1.46 -0.83 8.18
CA MET A 33 0.97 -0.18 6.98
C MET A 33 0.58 -1.24 5.93
N VAL A 34 -0.45 -0.95 5.14
CA VAL A 34 -0.87 -1.80 4.02
C VAL A 34 -0.74 -1.03 2.71
N LYS A 35 -0.11 -1.63 1.70
CA LYS A 35 -0.02 -1.09 0.34
C LYS A 35 -0.59 -2.07 -0.67
N VAL A 36 -1.50 -1.63 -1.52
CA VAL A 36 -2.18 -2.48 -2.50
C VAL A 36 -2.08 -1.88 -3.89
N LEU A 37 -1.63 -2.69 -4.84
CA LEU A 37 -1.48 -2.34 -6.25
C LEU A 37 -2.36 -3.22 -7.14
N ASP A 38 -2.80 -2.66 -8.25
CA ASP A 38 -3.58 -3.33 -9.28
C ASP A 38 -2.68 -3.60 -10.50
N ALA A 39 -2.42 -4.88 -10.77
CA ALA A 39 -1.57 -5.31 -11.88
C ALA A 39 -2.27 -5.20 -13.25
N VAL A 40 -3.60 -5.18 -13.29
CA VAL A 40 -4.38 -5.05 -14.54
C VAL A 40 -4.35 -3.61 -15.03
N ARG A 41 -4.53 -2.65 -14.12
CA ARG A 41 -4.62 -1.21 -14.43
C ARG A 41 -3.28 -0.49 -14.30
N GLY A 42 -2.24 -1.14 -13.74
CA GLY A 42 -0.94 -0.52 -13.52
C GLY A 42 -0.99 0.67 -12.56
N SER A 43 -1.85 0.60 -11.53
CA SER A 43 -2.14 1.72 -10.63
C SER A 43 -2.36 1.25 -9.19
N PRO A 44 -2.37 2.16 -8.20
CA PRO A 44 -2.77 1.78 -6.85
C PRO A 44 -4.21 1.25 -6.78
N ALA A 45 -4.45 0.25 -5.95
CA ALA A 45 -5.78 -0.26 -5.70
C ALA A 45 -6.46 0.60 -4.63
N VAL A 46 -7.26 1.56 -5.07
CA VAL A 46 -7.94 2.56 -4.24
C VAL A 46 -9.22 1.98 -3.61
N ASN A 47 -9.54 2.41 -2.39
CA ASN A 47 -10.78 2.09 -1.68
C ASN A 47 -11.00 0.59 -1.40
N VAL A 48 -9.91 -0.20 -1.34
CA VAL A 48 -9.93 -1.61 -0.92
C VAL A 48 -10.18 -1.64 0.58
N ALA A 49 -11.23 -2.34 1.02
CA ALA A 49 -11.50 -2.51 2.45
C ALA A 49 -10.48 -3.47 3.08
N VAL A 50 -9.97 -3.09 4.25
CA VAL A 50 -8.98 -3.84 5.00
C VAL A 50 -9.49 -4.07 6.41
N LYS A 51 -9.43 -5.31 6.89
CA LYS A 51 -9.65 -5.67 8.29
C LYS A 51 -8.40 -6.31 8.85
N VAL A 52 -8.10 -5.97 10.10
CA VAL A 52 -6.99 -6.57 10.85
C VAL A 52 -7.57 -7.27 12.06
N PHE A 53 -7.09 -8.47 12.32
CA PHE A 53 -7.46 -9.28 13.47
C PHE A 53 -6.21 -9.65 14.26
N LYS A 54 -6.36 -9.85 15.56
CA LYS A 54 -5.36 -10.46 16.42
C LYS A 54 -5.87 -11.83 16.87
N LYS A 55 -5.00 -12.84 16.87
CA LYS A 55 -5.34 -14.18 17.39
C LYS A 55 -5.38 -14.13 18.91
N ALA A 56 -6.50 -14.51 19.51
CA ALA A 56 -6.67 -14.63 20.95
C ALA A 56 -6.11 -15.97 21.46
N ASN A 57 -6.04 -16.11 22.79
CA ASN A 57 -5.51 -17.30 23.45
C ASN A 57 -6.36 -18.56 23.23
N ASP A 58 -7.65 -18.39 22.96
CA ASP A 58 -8.59 -19.47 22.63
C ASP A 58 -8.60 -19.80 21.12
N GLU A 59 -7.58 -19.31 20.40
CA GLU A 59 -7.38 -19.44 18.96
C GLU A 59 -8.40 -18.71 18.06
N THR A 60 -9.32 -17.93 18.63
CA THR A 60 -10.25 -17.12 17.86
C THR A 60 -9.60 -15.86 17.29
N TRP A 61 -10.20 -15.28 16.24
CA TRP A 61 -9.75 -14.03 15.64
C TRP A 61 -10.57 -12.87 16.18
N GLU A 62 -9.92 -11.99 16.96
CA GLU A 62 -10.55 -10.78 17.49
C GLU A 62 -10.32 -9.59 16.55
N PRO A 63 -11.35 -8.77 16.24
CA PRO A 63 -11.17 -7.54 15.48
C PRO A 63 -10.17 -6.60 16.16
N PHE A 64 -9.18 -6.13 15.40
CA PHE A 64 -8.11 -5.27 15.91
C PHE A 64 -8.16 -3.87 15.30
N ALA A 65 -8.28 -3.77 13.98
CA ALA A 65 -8.36 -2.50 13.26
C ALA A 65 -9.07 -2.68 11.92
N SER A 66 -9.50 -1.59 11.29
CA SER A 66 -10.02 -1.62 9.92
C SER A 66 -9.85 -0.27 9.24
N GLY A 67 -9.94 -0.26 7.91
CA GLY A 67 -9.87 0.95 7.11
C GLY A 67 -10.05 0.66 5.63
N LYS A 68 -9.74 1.65 4.79
CA LYS A 68 -9.70 1.50 3.34
C LYS A 68 -8.47 2.15 2.76
N THR A 69 -7.93 1.57 1.69
CA THR A 69 -6.79 2.17 0.99
C THR A 69 -7.14 3.52 0.38
N SER A 70 -6.22 4.47 0.51
CA SER A 70 -6.28 5.81 -0.06
C SER A 70 -6.06 5.81 -1.58
N ASP A 71 -6.03 6.98 -2.19
CA ASP A 71 -5.74 7.19 -3.62
C ASP A 71 -4.33 6.71 -4.02
N PHE A 72 -3.42 6.56 -3.05
CA PHE A 72 -2.08 6.00 -3.26
C PHE A 72 -2.02 4.47 -3.03
N GLY A 73 -3.17 3.83 -2.82
CA GLY A 73 -3.28 2.40 -2.51
C GLY A 73 -2.74 2.06 -1.12
N GLU A 74 -2.57 3.06 -0.25
CA GLU A 74 -1.97 2.89 1.07
C GLU A 74 -3.00 3.07 2.17
N LEU A 75 -2.85 2.30 3.24
CA LEU A 75 -3.60 2.47 4.48
C LEU A 75 -2.62 2.56 5.65
N HIS A 76 -2.60 3.74 6.25
CA HIS A 76 -1.80 4.09 7.43
C HIS A 76 -2.70 4.20 8.67
N GLY A 77 -2.10 4.35 9.85
CA GLY A 77 -2.84 4.67 11.08
C GLY A 77 -3.75 3.55 11.59
N LEU A 78 -3.49 2.29 11.19
CA LEU A 78 -4.25 1.13 11.66
C LEU A 78 -4.11 0.90 13.16
N THR A 79 -2.97 1.27 13.74
CA THR A 79 -2.66 1.02 15.15
C THR A 79 -1.50 1.91 15.61
N THR A 80 -1.15 1.81 16.88
CA THR A 80 -0.07 2.52 17.55
C THR A 80 0.91 1.52 18.17
N SER A 81 2.16 1.91 18.41
CA SER A 81 3.20 0.98 18.89
C SER A 81 2.90 0.35 20.26
N ASP A 82 2.13 1.03 21.11
CA ASP A 82 1.66 0.52 22.41
C ASP A 82 0.57 -0.56 22.26
N LYS A 83 -0.26 -0.48 21.23
CA LYS A 83 -1.34 -1.45 20.97
C LYS A 83 -0.88 -2.63 20.14
N PHE A 84 0.08 -2.41 19.25
CA PHE A 84 0.63 -3.42 18.37
C PHE A 84 1.73 -4.22 19.07
N VAL A 85 1.30 -5.03 20.02
CA VAL A 85 2.17 -5.89 20.84
C VAL A 85 2.50 -7.20 20.13
N GLU A 86 3.33 -8.02 20.77
CA GLU A 86 3.59 -9.39 20.32
C GLU A 86 2.30 -10.20 20.12
N GLY A 87 2.25 -10.96 19.03
CA GLY A 87 1.14 -11.87 18.75
C GLY A 87 1.03 -12.24 17.28
N ILE A 88 0.03 -13.08 16.97
CA ILE A 88 -0.31 -13.45 15.60
C ILE A 88 -1.41 -12.53 15.10
N TYR A 89 -1.20 -11.92 13.95
CA TYR A 89 -2.13 -11.01 13.30
C TYR A 89 -2.56 -11.55 11.94
N LYS A 90 -3.78 -11.19 11.54
CA LYS A 90 -4.31 -11.44 10.21
C LYS A 90 -4.75 -10.13 9.58
N VAL A 91 -4.27 -9.85 8.37
CA VAL A 91 -4.75 -8.76 7.50
C VAL A 91 -5.61 -9.39 6.41
N GLU A 92 -6.86 -8.99 6.32
CA GLU A 92 -7.83 -9.40 5.30
C GLU A 92 -8.11 -8.22 4.36
N LEU A 93 -7.84 -8.41 3.07
CA LEU A 93 -8.16 -7.47 2.00
C LEU A 93 -9.42 -7.94 1.27
N ASP A 94 -10.44 -7.09 1.19
CA ASP A 94 -11.68 -7.36 0.43
C ASP A 94 -11.45 -7.17 -1.08
N THR A 95 -10.67 -8.08 -1.67
CA THR A 95 -10.33 -8.08 -3.09
C THR A 95 -11.54 -8.40 -3.97
N LYS A 96 -12.50 -9.18 -3.47
CA LYS A 96 -13.72 -9.53 -4.21
C LYS A 96 -14.59 -8.31 -4.47
N SER A 97 -14.88 -7.51 -3.44
CA SER A 97 -15.66 -6.28 -3.61
C SER A 97 -14.95 -5.27 -4.50
N TYR A 98 -13.62 -5.16 -4.35
CA TYR A 98 -12.79 -4.31 -5.20
C TYR A 98 -12.95 -4.65 -6.70
N TRP A 99 -12.76 -5.91 -7.09
CA TRP A 99 -12.90 -6.32 -8.49
C TRP A 99 -14.34 -6.21 -9.01
N LYS A 100 -15.33 -6.55 -8.17
CA LYS A 100 -16.75 -6.40 -8.53
C LYS A 100 -17.14 -4.95 -8.80
N ALA A 101 -16.61 -4.00 -8.03
CA ALA A 101 -16.84 -2.57 -8.26
C ALA A 101 -16.29 -2.09 -9.61
N LEU A 102 -15.29 -2.80 -10.16
CA LEU A 102 -14.73 -2.56 -11.50
C LEU A 102 -15.42 -3.39 -12.60
N GLY A 103 -16.49 -4.13 -12.28
CA GLY A 103 -17.20 -4.98 -13.24
C GLY A 103 -16.45 -6.25 -13.63
N ILE A 104 -15.42 -6.65 -12.87
CA ILE A 104 -14.60 -7.83 -13.13
C ILE A 104 -15.03 -8.96 -12.18
N SER A 105 -15.14 -10.18 -12.70
CA SER A 105 -15.36 -11.37 -11.88
C SER A 105 -14.03 -11.86 -11.29
N PRO A 106 -13.82 -11.81 -9.96
CA PRO A 106 -12.61 -12.31 -9.33
C PRO A 106 -12.74 -13.79 -8.95
N PHE A 107 -11.60 -14.44 -8.75
CA PHE A 107 -11.53 -15.82 -8.25
C PHE A 107 -11.59 -15.92 -6.72
N HIS A 108 -10.82 -15.07 -6.04
CA HIS A 108 -10.66 -15.12 -4.59
C HIS A 108 -11.80 -14.38 -3.87
N GLU A 109 -12.24 -14.89 -2.72
CA GLU A 109 -13.20 -14.20 -1.84
C GLU A 109 -12.56 -13.02 -1.09
N SER A 110 -11.31 -13.19 -0.69
CA SER A 110 -10.46 -12.18 -0.07
C SER A 110 -8.99 -12.57 -0.27
N ALA A 111 -8.07 -11.67 0.05
CA ALA A 111 -6.67 -12.02 0.24
C ALA A 111 -6.32 -11.88 1.72
N GLU A 112 -5.79 -12.95 2.32
CA GLU A 112 -5.42 -12.98 3.74
C GLU A 112 -3.91 -13.09 3.91
N VAL A 113 -3.37 -12.33 4.86
CA VAL A 113 -1.96 -12.39 5.26
C VAL A 113 -1.90 -12.61 6.76
N VAL A 114 -1.37 -13.76 7.18
CA VAL A 114 -1.24 -14.15 8.59
C VAL A 114 0.23 -14.19 8.98
N PHE A 115 0.60 -13.53 10.07
CA PHE A 115 2.00 -13.42 10.49
C PHE A 115 2.13 -13.20 12.00
N THR A 116 3.29 -13.59 12.55
CA THR A 116 3.70 -13.23 13.91
C THR A 116 4.37 -11.87 13.89
N ALA A 117 3.98 -10.99 14.82
CA ALA A 117 4.56 -9.66 14.97
C ALA A 117 5.27 -9.52 16.31
N ASN A 118 6.34 -8.73 16.33
CA ASN A 118 7.05 -8.21 17.51
C ASN A 118 7.59 -9.23 18.52
N ASP A 119 7.75 -10.50 18.14
CA ASP A 119 8.37 -11.57 18.95
C ASP A 119 9.83 -11.29 19.34
N SER A 120 10.52 -10.49 18.53
CA SER A 120 11.90 -10.02 18.78
C SER A 120 11.97 -8.52 19.07
N GLY A 121 10.89 -7.97 19.67
CA GLY A 121 10.73 -6.55 19.97
C GLY A 121 10.04 -5.75 18.86
N PRO A 122 9.74 -4.46 19.11
CA PRO A 122 8.95 -3.64 18.18
C PRO A 122 9.59 -3.50 16.79
N ARG A 123 8.82 -3.74 15.74
CA ARG A 123 9.18 -3.56 14.34
C ARG A 123 8.09 -2.79 13.58
N HIS A 124 8.46 -2.17 12.46
CA HIS A 124 7.51 -1.58 11.51
C HIS A 124 7.29 -2.54 10.35
N TYR A 125 6.02 -2.80 10.04
CA TYR A 125 5.57 -3.73 9.02
C TYR A 125 4.86 -2.98 7.89
N THR A 126 5.26 -3.27 6.66
CA THR A 126 4.51 -2.94 5.45
C THR A 126 4.05 -4.22 4.79
N ILE A 127 2.74 -4.46 4.76
CA ILE A 127 2.15 -5.56 4.00
C ILE A 127 1.80 -5.04 2.61
N ALA A 128 2.50 -5.51 1.60
CA ALA A 128 2.28 -5.11 0.21
C ALA A 128 1.59 -6.23 -0.57
N ALA A 129 0.51 -5.89 -1.28
CA ALA A 129 -0.22 -6.82 -2.14
C ALA A 129 -0.30 -6.31 -3.58
N LEU A 130 -0.08 -7.20 -4.55
CA LEU A 130 -0.26 -6.94 -5.98
C LEU A 130 -1.40 -7.83 -6.48
N LEU A 131 -2.48 -7.21 -6.95
CA LEU A 131 -3.73 -7.88 -7.28
C LEU A 131 -3.90 -8.07 -8.78
N SER A 132 -4.32 -9.27 -9.16
CA SER A 132 -5.00 -9.61 -10.41
C SER A 132 -6.32 -10.33 -10.08
N PRO A 133 -7.29 -10.42 -11.01
CA PRO A 133 -8.59 -11.03 -10.69
C PRO A 133 -8.50 -12.51 -10.28
N TYR A 134 -7.54 -13.25 -10.84
CA TYR A 134 -7.33 -14.69 -10.60
C TYR A 134 -6.00 -15.01 -9.87
N SER A 135 -5.28 -13.99 -9.39
CA SER A 135 -4.00 -14.18 -8.69
C SER A 135 -3.73 -12.97 -7.81
N TYR A 136 -3.10 -13.17 -6.66
CA TYR A 136 -2.47 -12.07 -5.95
C TYR A 136 -1.09 -12.52 -5.49
N SER A 137 -0.19 -11.54 -5.33
CA SER A 137 1.06 -11.73 -4.62
C SER A 137 1.02 -10.87 -3.37
N THR A 138 1.61 -11.37 -2.28
CA THR A 138 1.79 -10.62 -1.04
C THR A 138 3.25 -10.71 -0.60
N THR A 139 3.76 -9.62 -0.06
CA THR A 139 5.11 -9.53 0.51
C THR A 139 5.11 -8.64 1.73
N ALA A 140 6.13 -8.77 2.57
CA ALA A 140 6.30 -7.97 3.77
C ALA A 140 7.64 -7.23 3.73
N LEU A 141 7.60 -5.93 3.99
CA LEU A 141 8.78 -5.15 4.38
C LEU A 141 8.76 -5.00 5.90
N VAL A 142 9.80 -5.50 6.56
CA VAL A 142 9.96 -5.40 8.02
C VAL A 142 11.20 -4.59 8.32
N SER A 143 11.05 -3.55 9.12
CA SER A 143 12.16 -2.65 9.49
C SER A 143 12.17 -2.41 10.99
N THR A 144 13.35 -2.08 11.51
CA THR A 144 13.52 -1.67 12.90
C THR A 144 13.16 -0.18 13.02
N PRO A 145 12.43 0.26 14.06
CA PRO A 145 12.26 1.68 14.34
C PRO A 145 13.65 2.33 14.45
N LYS A 146 13.85 3.46 13.78
CA LYS A 146 15.03 4.30 14.02
C LYS A 146 14.75 5.16 15.25
N GLU A 147 15.74 5.30 16.13
CA GLU A 147 15.71 6.25 17.24
C GLU A 147 15.75 7.69 16.73
#